data_AF-A0A957J5B7-F1
#
_entry.id   AF-A0A957J5B7-F1
#
_cell.length_a   1.000
_cell.length_b   1.000
_cell.length_c   1.000
_cell.angle_alpha   90.00
_cell.angle_beta   90.00
_cell.angle_gamma   90.00
#
_symmetry.space_group_name_H-M   'P 1'
#
loop_
_entity.id
_entity.type
_entity.pdbx_description
1 polymer ?
#
loop_
_entity_poly.entity_id
_entity_poly.type
_entity_poly.pdbx_seq_one_letter_code
_entity_poly.pdbx_strand_id
1 'polypeptide(L)'
;MSNFDWYSEEEVGWDEEARQTVKPPRPPRRWYRWLLLAFIVVVGIGTAVTTVYQRLSQRVEEVSFSLEADIRDSYGIVYQSALDADRDLFVTFLSGRNAAWAAAQERVVATGLYYARPGFGLQWLPEAGDSSITGVTIDPALTSSMVTATHRYALDIGNGLSQTVVLQQTAVYRLGPDRWLLSPPEAEFWGETATSRGALLNLTYPERDAAIANRLAVDLEAKLNELCARLADINCPDNLQVNVALSTNPASVFESNQLPSNLIITVPRMRRLGWYSFPA
;
A
#
# COMPACT_ATOMS: atom_id res chain seq x y z
N MET A 1 -70.14 35.35 5.57
CA MET A 1 -68.76 35.65 5.18
C MET A 1 -68.72 37.09 4.67
N SER A 2 -68.27 38.00 5.54
CA SER A 2 -68.12 39.44 5.33
C SER A 2 -67.20 39.96 6.44
N ASN A 3 -66.21 40.78 6.05
CA ASN A 3 -65.18 41.40 6.87
C ASN A 3 -65.69 42.07 8.15
N PHE A 4 -64.88 42.02 9.21
CA PHE A 4 -64.95 42.94 10.34
C PHE A 4 -63.53 43.38 10.73
N ASP A 5 -63.26 44.67 10.52
CA ASP A 5 -62.06 45.39 10.94
C ASP A 5 -62.09 45.63 12.45
N TRP A 6 -60.93 45.57 13.10
CA TRP A 6 -60.72 46.21 14.39
C TRP A 6 -59.57 47.20 14.31
N TYR A 7 -59.93 48.47 14.44
CA TYR A 7 -59.07 49.54 14.92
C TYR A 7 -59.23 49.61 16.45
N SER A 8 -58.13 49.79 17.18
CA SER A 8 -58.16 50.40 18.51
C SER A 8 -56.93 51.29 18.70
N GLU A 9 -57.21 52.54 19.06
CA GLU A 9 -56.33 53.66 19.31
C GLU A 9 -55.46 53.46 20.57
N GLU A 10 -54.30 54.12 20.55
CA GLU A 10 -53.58 54.78 21.66
C GLU A 10 -53.56 54.15 23.06
N GLU A 11 -52.37 53.72 23.50
CA GLU A 11 -52.01 53.78 24.93
C GLU A 11 -50.78 54.68 25.16
N VAL A 12 -51.12 55.80 25.79
CA VAL A 12 -50.38 56.76 26.59
C VAL A 12 -49.24 56.14 27.41
N GLY A 13 -48.10 56.83 27.41
CA GLY A 13 -46.88 56.44 28.10
C GLY A 13 -46.99 56.42 29.63
N TRP A 14 -46.15 55.56 30.21
CA TRP A 14 -45.74 55.61 31.61
C TRP A 14 -44.22 55.83 31.65
N ASP A 15 -43.82 56.88 32.38
CA ASP A 15 -42.46 57.34 32.58
C ASP A 15 -41.55 56.22 33.15
N GLU A 16 -40.60 55.75 32.33
CA GLU A 16 -39.48 54.95 32.80
C GLU A 16 -38.39 55.88 33.35
N GLU A 17 -38.28 55.87 34.67
CA GLU A 17 -37.22 56.49 35.46
C GLU A 17 -35.85 56.26 34.81
N ALA A 18 -35.16 57.38 34.55
CA ALA A 18 -33.86 57.42 33.90
C ALA A 18 -32.81 56.61 34.67
N ARG A 19 -32.64 55.33 34.32
CA ARG A 19 -31.37 54.64 34.53
C ARG A 19 -30.33 55.37 33.70
N GLN A 20 -29.49 56.17 34.36
CA GLN A 20 -28.25 56.67 33.80
C GLN A 20 -27.38 55.46 33.42
N THR A 21 -27.57 54.97 32.20
CA THR A 21 -26.60 54.10 31.56
C THR A 21 -25.37 54.97 31.32
N VAL A 22 -24.31 54.73 32.10
CA VAL A 22 -22.98 55.26 31.79
C VAL A 22 -22.67 54.78 30.37
N LYS A 23 -22.82 55.67 29.38
CA LYS A 23 -22.45 55.38 28.00
C LYS A 23 -20.96 55.01 28.03
N PRO A 24 -20.57 53.78 27.63
CA PRO A 24 -19.16 53.47 27.54
C PRO A 24 -18.50 54.49 26.61
N PRO A 25 -17.26 54.95 26.93
CA PRO A 25 -16.58 55.94 26.12
C PRO A 25 -16.55 55.46 24.67
N ARG A 26 -17.12 56.26 23.76
CA ARG A 26 -17.09 55.95 22.33
C ARG A 26 -15.62 55.90 21.91
N PRO A 27 -15.10 54.75 21.45
CA PRO A 27 -13.70 54.66 21.04
C PRO A 27 -13.45 55.67 19.92
N PRO A 28 -12.27 56.32 19.91
CA PRO A 28 -11.98 57.37 18.93
C PRO A 28 -12.09 56.80 17.51
N ARG A 29 -12.74 57.53 16.61
CA ARG A 29 -13.00 57.13 15.20
C ARG A 29 -11.74 56.68 14.43
N ARG A 30 -10.54 57.06 14.91
CA ARG A 30 -9.24 56.62 14.39
C ARG A 30 -8.93 55.15 14.73
N TRP A 31 -9.36 54.62 15.87
CA TRP A 31 -9.15 53.22 16.28
C TRP A 31 -9.85 52.24 15.32
N TYR A 32 -11.10 52.55 14.96
CA TYR A 32 -11.84 51.76 13.96
C TYR A 32 -11.16 51.75 12.59
N ARG A 33 -10.48 52.83 12.18
CA ARG A 33 -9.72 52.87 10.92
C ARG A 33 -8.50 51.96 10.96
N TRP A 34 -7.79 51.89 12.09
CA TRP A 34 -6.66 50.98 12.26
C TRP A 34 -7.10 49.51 12.34
N LEU A 35 -8.21 49.21 13.01
CA LEU A 35 -8.79 47.86 13.01
C LEU A 35 -9.23 47.43 11.61
N LEU A 36 -9.84 48.33 10.83
CA LEU A 36 -10.21 48.06 9.43
C LEU A 36 -8.98 47.77 8.57
N LEU A 37 -7.91 48.55 8.72
CA LEU A 37 -6.66 48.31 8.00
C LEU A 37 -6.02 46.97 8.39
N ALA A 38 -5.96 46.65 9.68
CA ALA A 38 -5.45 45.36 10.16
C ALA A 38 -6.29 44.19 9.62
N PHE A 39 -7.61 44.31 9.62
CA PHE A 39 -8.52 43.31 9.04
C PHE A 39 -8.29 43.13 7.53
N ILE A 40 -8.15 44.22 6.76
CA ILE A 40 -7.86 44.15 5.33
C ILE A 40 -6.52 43.46 5.07
N VAL A 41 -5.49 43.74 5.87
CA VAL A 41 -4.18 43.07 5.75
C VAL A 41 -4.28 41.59 6.07
N VAL A 42 -4.95 41.21 7.16
CA VAL A 42 -5.13 39.79 7.53
C VAL A 42 -5.94 39.04 6.46
N VAL A 43 -7.01 39.64 5.96
CA VAL A 43 -7.81 39.06 4.87
C VAL A 43 -6.98 38.97 3.59
N GLY A 44 -6.20 39.99 3.26
CA GLY A 44 -5.30 39.98 2.10
C GLY A 44 -4.21 38.91 2.18
N ILE A 45 -3.62 38.70 3.35
CA ILE A 45 -2.66 37.62 3.59
C ILE A 45 -3.37 36.26 3.50
N GLY A 46 -4.54 36.13 4.12
CA GLY A 46 -5.33 34.90 4.08
C GLY A 46 -5.72 34.49 2.66
N THR A 47 -6.16 35.45 1.84
CA THR A 47 -6.50 35.20 0.43
C THR A 47 -5.26 34.90 -0.43
N ALA A 48 -4.13 35.54 -0.16
CA ALA A 48 -2.86 35.22 -0.84
C ALA A 48 -2.39 33.79 -0.51
N VAL A 49 -2.45 33.38 0.75
CA VAL A 49 -2.06 32.02 1.18
C VAL A 49 -3.00 30.97 0.57
N THR A 50 -4.32 31.18 0.59
CA THR A 50 -5.26 30.22 0.00
C THR A 50 -5.13 30.12 -1.52
N THR A 51 -4.91 31.22 -2.22
CA THR A 51 -4.73 31.18 -3.69
C THR A 51 -3.42 30.52 -4.10
N VAL A 52 -2.32 30.69 -3.34
CA VAL A 52 -1.07 29.95 -3.55
C VAL A 52 -1.28 28.46 -3.30
N TYR A 53 -1.99 28.10 -2.22
CA TYR A 53 -2.30 26.70 -1.90
C TYR A 53 -3.16 26.04 -3.00
N GLN A 54 -4.17 26.74 -3.50
CA GLN A 54 -5.05 26.25 -4.57
C GLN A 54 -4.31 26.10 -5.92
N ARG A 55 -3.40 27.02 -6.24
CA ARG A 55 -2.60 26.92 -7.48
C ARG A 55 -1.58 25.78 -7.41
N LEU A 56 -1.03 25.50 -6.23
CA LEU A 56 -0.17 24.35 -6.01
C LEU A 56 -0.97 23.05 -6.13
N SER A 57 -2.16 22.96 -5.53
CA SER A 57 -2.98 21.75 -5.59
C SER A 57 -3.52 21.45 -7.00
N GLN A 58 -3.96 22.47 -7.75
CA GLN A 58 -4.45 22.29 -9.12
C GLN A 58 -3.35 21.79 -10.08
N ARG A 59 -2.11 22.28 -9.94
CA ARG A 59 -0.98 21.78 -10.74
C ARG A 59 -0.59 20.35 -10.37
N VAL A 60 -0.80 19.95 -9.12
CA VAL A 60 -0.51 18.58 -8.67
C VAL A 60 -1.52 17.60 -9.27
N GLU A 61 -2.81 17.95 -9.37
CA GLU A 61 -3.82 17.05 -9.95
C GLU A 61 -3.61 16.78 -11.45
N GLU A 62 -3.37 17.81 -12.26
CA GLU A 62 -3.16 17.66 -13.71
C GLU A 62 -1.89 16.86 -14.02
N VAL A 63 -0.79 17.11 -13.28
CA VAL A 63 0.46 16.36 -13.45
C VAL A 63 0.31 14.92 -12.95
N SER A 64 -0.44 14.69 -11.87
CA SER A 64 -0.62 13.34 -11.31
C SER A 64 -1.35 12.39 -12.27
N PHE A 65 -2.33 12.88 -13.04
CA PHE A 65 -3.03 12.06 -14.02
C PHE A 65 -2.10 11.58 -15.15
N SER A 66 -1.27 12.48 -15.68
CA SER A 66 -0.26 12.12 -16.68
C SER A 66 0.75 11.12 -16.12
N LEU A 67 1.23 11.35 -14.90
CA LEU A 67 2.20 10.45 -14.27
C LEU A 67 1.62 9.08 -13.97
N GLU A 68 0.35 8.99 -13.56
CA GLU A 68 -0.30 7.70 -13.34
C GLU A 68 -0.36 6.88 -14.63
N ALA A 69 -0.67 7.51 -15.77
CA ALA A 69 -0.63 6.85 -17.08
C ALA A 69 0.78 6.34 -17.40
N ASP A 70 1.82 7.17 -17.24
CA ASP A 70 3.21 6.76 -17.50
C ASP A 70 3.67 5.60 -16.59
N ILE A 71 3.21 5.58 -15.33
CA ILE A 71 3.50 4.52 -14.36
C ILE A 71 2.78 3.23 -14.76
N ARG A 72 1.50 3.32 -15.16
CA ARG A 72 0.73 2.17 -15.65
C ARG A 72 1.35 1.58 -16.91
N ASP A 73 1.76 2.41 -17.86
CA ASP A 73 2.45 1.98 -19.07
C ASP A 73 3.77 1.27 -18.74
N SER A 74 4.57 1.87 -17.84
CA SER A 74 5.82 1.25 -17.38
C SER A 74 5.57 -0.10 -16.70
N TYR A 75 4.52 -0.19 -15.87
CA TYR A 75 4.10 -1.45 -15.25
C TYR A 75 3.63 -2.46 -16.29
N GLY A 76 2.84 -2.04 -17.27
CA GLY A 76 2.34 -2.89 -18.36
C GLY A 76 3.49 -3.50 -19.15
N ILE A 77 4.53 -2.72 -19.47
CA ILE A 77 5.70 -3.23 -20.18
C ILE A 77 6.51 -4.21 -19.31
N VAL A 78 6.72 -3.91 -18.03
CA VAL A 78 7.35 -4.84 -17.08
C VAL A 78 6.56 -6.14 -16.95
N TYR A 79 5.22 -6.04 -16.87
CA TYR A 79 4.33 -7.19 -16.78
C TYR A 79 4.41 -8.07 -18.03
N GLN A 80 4.31 -7.47 -19.22
CA GLN A 80 4.34 -8.21 -20.48
C GLN A 80 5.72 -8.81 -20.76
N SER A 81 6.80 -8.06 -20.55
CA SER A 81 8.15 -8.61 -20.69
C SER A 81 8.44 -9.77 -19.72
N ALA A 82 7.88 -9.73 -18.50
CA ALA A 82 7.95 -10.85 -17.58
C ALA A 82 7.07 -12.05 -18.00
N LEU A 83 5.91 -11.81 -18.62
CA LEU A 83 5.03 -12.85 -19.18
C LEU A 83 5.71 -13.57 -20.36
N ASP A 84 6.30 -12.81 -21.27
CA ASP A 84 6.95 -13.31 -22.49
C ASP A 84 8.38 -13.82 -22.23
N ALA A 85 8.86 -13.71 -21.00
CA ALA A 85 10.25 -13.95 -20.61
C ALA A 85 11.28 -13.16 -21.45
N ASP A 86 10.89 -11.98 -21.93
CA ASP A 86 11.74 -11.03 -22.65
C ASP A 86 12.65 -10.30 -21.66
N ARG A 87 13.77 -10.95 -21.35
CA ARG A 87 14.80 -10.43 -20.45
C ARG A 87 15.34 -9.07 -20.92
N ASP A 88 15.59 -8.94 -22.22
CA ASP A 88 16.28 -7.77 -22.76
C ASP A 88 15.40 -6.53 -22.61
N LEU A 89 14.11 -6.64 -22.93
CA LEU A 89 13.15 -5.57 -22.67
C LEU A 89 12.97 -5.31 -21.17
N PHE A 90 12.81 -6.37 -20.36
CA PHE A 90 12.59 -6.24 -18.92
C PHE A 90 13.72 -5.47 -18.22
N VAL A 91 14.98 -5.77 -18.54
CA VAL A 91 16.16 -5.11 -17.97
C VAL A 91 16.16 -3.60 -18.23
N THR A 92 15.61 -3.12 -19.36
CA THR A 92 15.54 -1.68 -19.65
C THR A 92 14.63 -0.90 -18.69
N PHE A 93 13.76 -1.60 -17.96
CA PHE A 93 12.87 -1.02 -16.96
C PHE A 93 13.36 -1.23 -15.52
N LEU A 94 14.52 -1.85 -15.32
CA LEU A 94 15.11 -2.01 -13.99
C LEU A 94 15.92 -0.79 -13.57
N SER A 95 15.76 -0.41 -12.31
CA SER A 95 16.57 0.61 -11.67
C SER A 95 17.98 0.11 -11.39
N GLY A 96 18.98 0.81 -11.92
CA GLY A 96 20.40 0.53 -11.65
C GLY A 96 20.88 0.91 -10.24
N ARG A 97 20.02 1.45 -9.37
CA ARG A 97 20.40 1.92 -8.02
C ARG A 97 20.88 0.81 -7.09
N ASN A 98 20.49 -0.44 -7.34
CA ASN A 98 20.94 -1.61 -6.60
C ASN A 98 21.23 -2.75 -7.59
N ALA A 99 22.51 -2.92 -7.92
CA ALA A 99 22.95 -3.91 -8.91
C ALA A 99 22.62 -5.36 -8.50
N ALA A 100 22.74 -5.69 -7.20
CA ALA A 100 22.45 -7.04 -6.71
C ALA A 100 20.95 -7.39 -6.84
N TRP A 101 20.08 -6.43 -6.50
CA TRP A 101 18.64 -6.59 -6.67
C TRP A 101 18.25 -6.69 -8.16
N ALA A 102 18.80 -5.83 -9.02
CA ALA A 102 18.51 -5.84 -10.45
C ALA A 102 18.92 -7.17 -11.11
N ALA A 103 20.13 -7.66 -10.79
CA ALA A 103 20.61 -8.96 -11.28
C ALA A 103 19.74 -10.13 -10.78
N ALA A 104 19.19 -10.04 -9.57
CA ALA A 104 18.27 -11.06 -9.07
C ALA A 104 16.90 -11.02 -9.79
N GLN A 105 16.36 -9.83 -10.10
CA GLN A 105 15.14 -9.71 -10.91
C GLN A 105 15.33 -10.26 -12.32
N GLU A 106 16.43 -9.89 -12.96
CA GLU A 106 16.82 -10.39 -14.28
C GLU A 106 16.87 -11.92 -14.32
N ARG A 107 17.49 -12.55 -13.31
CA ARG A 107 17.55 -14.01 -13.18
C ARG A 107 16.17 -14.64 -13.01
N VAL A 108 15.30 -14.02 -12.22
CA VAL A 108 13.94 -14.49 -11.97
C VAL A 108 13.10 -14.42 -13.26
N VAL A 109 13.24 -13.38 -14.08
CA VAL A 109 12.57 -13.29 -15.38
C VAL A 109 13.14 -14.30 -16.38
N ALA A 110 14.46 -14.41 -16.47
CA ALA A 110 15.13 -15.35 -17.38
C ALA A 110 14.76 -16.83 -17.13
N THR A 111 14.24 -17.13 -15.93
CA THR A 111 13.81 -18.47 -15.52
C THR A 111 12.28 -18.65 -15.54
N GLY A 112 11.53 -17.63 -15.98
CA GLY A 112 10.06 -17.66 -16.00
C GLY A 112 9.42 -17.64 -14.61
N LEU A 113 10.18 -17.29 -13.57
CA LEU A 113 9.76 -17.35 -12.17
C LEU A 113 9.25 -16.00 -11.63
N TYR A 114 9.15 -14.96 -12.46
CA TYR A 114 8.73 -13.64 -12.00
C TYR A 114 7.33 -13.64 -11.40
N TYR A 115 6.38 -14.28 -12.09
CA TYR A 115 5.04 -14.54 -11.56
C TYR A 115 4.82 -16.00 -11.18
N ALA A 116 5.47 -16.97 -11.83
CA ALA A 116 5.28 -18.37 -11.48
C ALA A 116 5.82 -18.69 -10.07
N ARG A 117 5.12 -19.56 -9.34
CA ARG A 117 5.47 -19.98 -7.97
C ARG A 117 5.36 -21.50 -7.79
N PRO A 118 6.02 -22.31 -8.66
CA PRO A 118 5.81 -23.76 -8.67
C PRO A 118 6.28 -24.45 -7.37
N GLY A 119 7.30 -23.93 -6.69
CA GLY A 119 7.76 -24.42 -5.39
C GLY A 119 6.72 -24.32 -4.27
N PHE A 120 5.63 -23.57 -4.49
CA PHE A 120 4.48 -23.46 -3.59
C PHE A 120 3.23 -24.18 -4.14
N GLY A 121 3.36 -24.92 -5.24
CA GLY A 121 2.21 -25.51 -5.95
C GLY A 121 1.28 -24.47 -6.58
N LEU A 122 1.75 -23.23 -6.73
CA LEU A 122 0.96 -22.11 -7.24
C LEU A 122 1.25 -21.91 -8.72
N GLN A 123 0.28 -22.25 -9.56
CA GLN A 123 0.32 -22.02 -10.99
C GLN A 123 -0.28 -20.66 -11.31
N TRP A 124 0.49 -19.77 -11.90
CA TRP A 124 0.02 -18.45 -12.25
C TRP A 124 -1.05 -18.49 -13.35
N LEU A 125 -2.08 -17.65 -13.23
CA LEU A 125 -3.16 -17.48 -14.20
C LEU A 125 -3.06 -16.05 -14.78
N PRO A 126 -2.45 -15.88 -15.96
CA PRO A 126 -2.23 -14.56 -16.54
C PRO A 126 -3.53 -13.80 -16.79
N GLU A 127 -3.46 -12.50 -16.60
CA GLU A 127 -4.52 -11.54 -16.95
C GLU A 127 -3.93 -10.43 -17.85
N ALA A 128 -4.76 -9.50 -18.32
CA ALA A 128 -4.24 -8.29 -18.92
C ALA A 128 -3.46 -7.49 -17.86
N GLY A 129 -2.29 -6.95 -18.20
CA GLY A 129 -1.42 -6.25 -17.25
C GLY A 129 -2.16 -5.15 -16.47
N ASP A 130 -2.92 -4.31 -17.18
CA ASP A 130 -3.68 -3.21 -16.56
C ASP A 130 -4.83 -3.67 -15.68
N SER A 131 -5.46 -4.82 -15.98
CA SER A 131 -6.56 -5.34 -15.16
C SER A 131 -6.06 -5.87 -13.81
N SER A 132 -4.76 -6.16 -13.69
CA SER A 132 -4.16 -6.56 -12.41
C SER A 132 -3.98 -5.39 -11.44
N ILE A 133 -3.90 -4.13 -11.92
CA ILE A 133 -3.60 -2.97 -11.09
C ILE A 133 -4.83 -2.58 -10.26
N THR A 134 -4.72 -2.66 -8.94
CA THR A 134 -5.78 -2.24 -8.00
C THR A 134 -5.55 -0.83 -7.43
N GLY A 135 -4.36 -0.27 -7.57
CA GLY A 135 -4.08 1.10 -7.13
C GLY A 135 -2.67 1.58 -7.47
N VAL A 136 -2.56 2.89 -7.70
CA VAL A 136 -1.29 3.59 -7.88
C VAL A 136 -1.22 4.69 -6.82
N THR A 137 -0.09 4.78 -6.12
CA THR A 137 0.16 5.84 -5.14
C THR A 137 1.44 6.55 -5.56
N ILE A 138 1.38 7.87 -5.73
CA ILE A 138 2.52 8.70 -6.15
C ILE A 138 2.99 9.50 -4.94
N ASP A 139 4.29 9.54 -4.71
CA ASP A 139 4.90 10.34 -3.66
C ASP A 139 4.73 11.85 -3.94
N PRO A 140 4.54 12.71 -2.92
CA PRO A 140 4.34 14.15 -3.12
C PRO A 140 5.47 14.87 -3.86
N ALA A 141 6.71 14.35 -3.81
CA ALA A 141 7.82 14.90 -4.58
C ALA A 141 7.82 14.45 -6.05
N LEU A 142 6.87 13.59 -6.46
CA LEU A 142 6.67 13.07 -7.82
C LEU A 142 7.90 12.30 -8.36
N THR A 143 8.70 11.72 -7.47
CA THR A 143 9.91 10.96 -7.85
C THR A 143 9.82 9.47 -7.58
N SER A 144 8.80 9.03 -6.85
CA SER A 144 8.54 7.62 -6.56
C SER A 144 7.05 7.31 -6.61
N SER A 145 6.74 6.04 -6.90
CA SER A 145 5.38 5.53 -6.89
C SER A 145 5.33 4.08 -6.42
N MET A 146 4.20 3.70 -5.84
CA MET A 146 3.87 2.32 -5.54
C MET A 146 2.67 1.89 -6.38
N VAL A 147 2.86 0.82 -7.16
CA VAL A 147 1.79 0.15 -7.89
C VAL A 147 1.39 -1.09 -7.10
N THR A 148 0.12 -1.19 -6.74
CA THR A 148 -0.47 -2.38 -6.14
C THR A 148 -1.23 -3.14 -7.20
N ALA A 149 -0.91 -4.42 -7.36
CA ALA A 149 -1.57 -5.31 -8.29
C ALA A 149 -2.00 -6.63 -7.64
N THR A 150 -3.01 -7.28 -8.20
CA THR A 150 -3.46 -8.61 -7.79
C THR A 150 -3.24 -9.61 -8.91
N HIS A 151 -2.74 -10.78 -8.54
CA HIS A 151 -2.48 -11.89 -9.46
C HIS A 151 -3.22 -13.14 -8.99
N ARG A 152 -3.87 -13.83 -9.93
CA ARG A 152 -4.55 -15.09 -9.67
C ARG A 152 -3.62 -16.29 -9.88
N TYR A 153 -3.82 -17.30 -9.04
CA TYR A 153 -3.09 -18.56 -9.08
C TYR A 153 -4.06 -19.73 -8.93
N ALA A 154 -3.85 -20.79 -9.69
CA ALA A 154 -4.45 -22.08 -9.42
C ALA A 154 -3.57 -22.84 -8.40
N LEU A 155 -4.21 -23.43 -7.40
CA LEU A 155 -3.63 -24.32 -6.42
C LEU A 155 -4.33 -25.67 -6.53
N ASP A 156 -3.59 -26.73 -6.82
CA ASP A 156 -4.13 -28.10 -6.78
C ASP A 156 -4.39 -28.49 -5.33
N ILE A 157 -5.64 -28.83 -5.02
CA ILE A 157 -6.07 -29.28 -3.68
C ILE A 157 -6.32 -30.80 -3.65
N GLY A 158 -5.91 -31.51 -4.71
CA GLY A 158 -6.04 -32.95 -4.87
C GLY A 158 -7.34 -33.37 -5.56
N ASN A 159 -7.40 -34.65 -5.95
CA ASN A 159 -8.55 -35.26 -6.63
C ASN A 159 -8.99 -34.54 -7.92
N GLY A 160 -8.05 -33.89 -8.61
CA GLY A 160 -8.32 -33.12 -9.83
C GLY A 160 -9.06 -31.81 -9.59
N LEU A 161 -9.17 -31.35 -8.33
CA LEU A 161 -9.79 -30.08 -7.97
C LEU A 161 -8.73 -28.99 -7.80
N SER A 162 -9.01 -27.80 -8.35
CA SER A 162 -8.16 -26.62 -8.19
C SER A 162 -8.90 -25.51 -7.44
N GLN A 163 -8.22 -24.87 -6.49
CA GLN A 163 -8.67 -23.63 -5.86
C GLN A 163 -7.98 -22.43 -6.52
N THR A 164 -8.71 -21.34 -6.74
CA THR A 164 -8.09 -20.05 -7.12
C THR A 164 -7.67 -19.26 -5.90
N VAL A 165 -6.42 -18.80 -5.87
CA VAL A 165 -5.85 -17.93 -4.85
C VAL A 165 -5.48 -16.60 -5.48
N VAL A 166 -5.85 -15.50 -4.82
CA VAL A 166 -5.47 -14.13 -5.25
C VAL A 166 -4.37 -13.62 -4.34
N LEU A 167 -3.27 -13.17 -4.95
CA LEU A 167 -2.15 -12.58 -4.25
C LEU A 167 -1.99 -11.12 -4.62
N GLN A 168 -1.85 -10.28 -3.61
CA GLN A 168 -1.53 -8.87 -3.80
C GLN A 168 0.00 -8.70 -3.82
N GLN A 169 0.49 -8.00 -4.83
CA GLN A 169 1.89 -7.60 -5.01
C GLN A 169 1.99 -6.07 -5.03
N THR A 170 3.07 -5.55 -4.45
CA THR A 170 3.40 -4.12 -4.54
C THR A 170 4.72 -3.97 -5.27
N ALA A 171 4.72 -3.20 -6.35
CA ALA A 171 5.89 -2.82 -7.12
C ALA A 171 6.22 -1.35 -6.84
N VAL A 172 7.50 -1.05 -6.61
CA VAL A 172 7.97 0.32 -6.39
C VAL A 172 8.62 0.82 -7.66
N TYR A 173 8.20 1.97 -8.13
CA TYR A 173 8.76 2.67 -9.28
C TYR A 173 9.46 3.95 -8.80
N ARG A 174 10.57 4.28 -9.44
CA ARG A 174 11.25 5.57 -9.24
C ARG A 174 11.48 6.24 -10.58
N LEU A 175 11.40 7.56 -10.59
CA LEU A 175 11.66 8.35 -11.79
C LEU A 175 13.14 8.25 -12.16
N GLY A 176 13.40 7.72 -13.36
CA GLY A 176 14.69 7.78 -14.04
C GLY A 176 14.78 9.02 -14.92
N PRO A 177 15.84 9.15 -15.75
CA PRO A 177 16.00 10.29 -16.66
C PRO A 177 14.84 10.45 -17.65
N ASP A 178 14.35 9.33 -18.20
CA ASP A 178 13.38 9.35 -19.30
C ASP A 178 12.08 8.56 -19.01
N ARG A 179 12.02 7.78 -17.93
CA ARG A 179 10.90 6.88 -17.63
C ARG A 179 10.85 6.45 -16.18
N TRP A 180 9.75 5.82 -15.78
CA TRP A 180 9.61 5.15 -14.49
C TRP A 180 10.29 3.78 -14.51
N LEU A 181 11.15 3.53 -13.52
CA LEU A 181 11.95 2.30 -13.43
C LEU A 181 11.51 1.48 -12.21
N LEU A 182 11.27 0.19 -12.42
CA LEU A 182 11.03 -0.77 -11.35
C LEU A 182 12.26 -0.79 -10.43
N SER A 183 12.01 -0.58 -9.15
CA SER A 183 13.05 -0.32 -8.17
C SER A 183 12.86 -1.18 -6.91
N PRO A 184 13.95 -1.45 -6.16
CA PRO A 184 13.82 -2.11 -4.87
C PRO A 184 13.03 -1.22 -3.89
N PRO A 185 12.10 -1.78 -3.10
CA PRO A 185 11.54 -1.07 -1.96
C PRO A 185 12.63 -0.72 -0.94
N GLU A 186 12.45 0.37 -0.20
CA GLU A 186 13.39 0.80 0.86
C GLU A 186 13.24 -0.07 2.11
N ALA A 187 14.18 0.02 3.05
CA ALA A 187 14.14 -0.78 4.26
C ALA A 187 12.88 -0.46 5.10
N GLU A 188 12.51 0.82 5.16
CA GLU A 188 11.35 1.37 5.84
C GLU A 188 10.03 0.80 5.30
N PHE A 189 9.99 0.42 4.02
CA PHE A 189 8.83 -0.25 3.45
C PHE A 189 8.57 -1.60 4.11
N TRP A 190 9.62 -2.30 4.55
CA TRP A 190 9.54 -3.63 5.16
C TRP A 190 9.39 -3.58 6.68
N GLY A 191 9.92 -2.52 7.30
CA GLY A 191 10.00 -2.39 8.76
C GLY A 191 11.14 -3.23 9.35
N GLU A 192 11.19 -3.29 10.67
CA GLU A 192 12.24 -4.03 11.38
C GLU A 192 12.12 -5.53 11.16
N THR A 193 13.23 -6.25 11.31
CA THR A 193 13.19 -7.72 11.28
C THR A 193 12.73 -8.27 12.62
N ALA A 194 11.77 -9.19 12.61
CA ALA A 194 11.26 -9.88 13.78
C ALA A 194 11.45 -11.40 13.65
N THR A 195 11.43 -12.08 14.79
CA THR A 195 11.50 -13.55 14.85
C THR A 195 10.40 -14.10 15.74
N SER A 196 9.62 -15.04 15.22
CA SER A 196 8.73 -15.88 16.00
C SER A 196 9.46 -17.18 16.34
N ARG A 197 9.48 -17.54 17.64
CA ARG A 197 10.19 -18.71 18.15
C ARG A 197 9.18 -19.73 18.68
N GLY A 198 9.17 -20.90 18.09
CA GLY A 198 8.41 -22.09 18.48
C GLY A 198 9.29 -23.13 19.17
N ALA A 199 8.74 -24.33 19.39
CA ALA A 199 9.49 -25.44 19.97
C ALA A 199 10.40 -26.11 18.94
N LEU A 200 9.94 -26.22 17.68
CA LEU A 200 10.67 -26.84 16.57
C LEU A 200 11.02 -25.84 15.45
N LEU A 201 10.40 -24.66 15.42
CA LEU A 201 10.53 -23.67 14.35
C LEU A 201 11.00 -22.31 14.87
N ASN A 202 11.99 -21.72 14.20
CA ASN A 202 12.24 -20.27 14.24
C ASN A 202 11.89 -19.66 12.90
N LEU A 203 10.95 -18.71 12.90
CA LEU A 203 10.52 -17.98 11.71
C LEU A 203 10.98 -16.53 11.79
N THR A 204 11.86 -16.12 10.88
CA THR A 204 12.32 -14.72 10.76
C THR A 204 11.60 -14.02 9.61
N TYR A 205 11.11 -12.80 9.85
CA TYR A 205 10.27 -12.06 8.89
C TYR A 205 10.37 -10.54 9.09
N PRO A 206 10.12 -9.72 8.06
CA PRO A 206 9.98 -8.28 8.21
C PRO A 206 8.68 -7.92 8.94
N GLU A 207 8.67 -6.86 9.75
CA GLU A 207 7.54 -6.44 10.57
C GLU A 207 6.23 -6.31 9.79
N ARG A 208 6.31 -5.79 8.56
CA ARG A 208 5.15 -5.66 7.67
C ARG A 208 4.46 -7.00 7.38
N ASP A 209 5.16 -8.12 7.54
CA ASP A 209 4.63 -9.48 7.37
C ASP A 209 4.18 -10.16 8.64
N ALA A 210 4.25 -9.49 9.80
CA ALA A 210 3.98 -10.12 11.09
C ALA A 210 2.67 -10.91 11.13
N ALA A 211 1.58 -10.37 10.60
CA ALA A 211 0.28 -11.05 10.58
C ALA A 211 0.31 -12.39 9.80
N ILE A 212 0.99 -12.42 8.65
CA ILE A 212 1.11 -13.62 7.82
C ILE A 212 2.09 -14.59 8.47
N ALA A 213 3.25 -14.09 8.91
CA ALA A 213 4.29 -14.89 9.51
C ALA A 213 3.83 -15.57 10.79
N ASN A 214 3.09 -14.86 11.66
CA ASN A 214 2.57 -15.44 12.89
C ASN A 214 1.60 -16.59 12.63
N ARG A 215 0.70 -16.44 11.64
CA ARG A 215 -0.20 -17.52 11.23
C ARG A 215 0.59 -18.70 10.65
N LEU A 216 1.53 -18.42 9.75
CA LEU A 216 2.37 -19.44 9.12
C LEU A 216 3.20 -20.21 10.16
N ALA A 217 3.74 -19.53 11.18
CA ALA A 217 4.50 -20.15 12.25
C ALA A 217 3.66 -21.20 13.00
N VAL A 218 2.41 -20.87 13.33
CA VAL A 218 1.49 -21.81 13.99
C VAL A 218 1.20 -23.02 13.10
N ASP A 219 0.88 -22.78 11.82
CA ASP A 219 0.56 -23.85 10.88
C ASP A 219 1.77 -24.78 10.62
N LEU A 220 2.97 -24.21 10.46
CA LEU A 220 4.21 -24.97 10.24
C LEU A 220 4.64 -25.75 11.49
N GLU A 221 4.58 -25.13 12.68
CA GLU A 221 4.90 -25.80 13.94
C GLU A 221 3.98 -27.00 14.17
N ALA A 222 2.68 -26.86 13.91
CA ALA A 222 1.73 -27.97 14.01
C ALA A 222 2.07 -29.11 13.04
N LYS A 223 2.50 -28.78 11.81
CA LYS A 223 2.93 -29.79 10.82
C LYS A 223 4.24 -30.46 11.19
N LEU A 224 5.22 -29.74 11.72
CA LEU A 224 6.46 -30.33 12.22
C LEU A 224 6.20 -31.30 13.37
N ASN A 225 5.33 -30.91 14.31
CA ASN A 225 4.91 -31.80 15.40
C ASN A 225 4.18 -33.05 14.88
N GLU A 226 3.28 -32.90 13.91
CA GLU A 226 2.58 -34.03 13.28
C GLU A 226 3.58 -35.00 12.61
N LEU A 227 4.57 -34.47 11.88
CA LEU A 227 5.60 -35.28 11.23
C LEU A 227 6.44 -36.06 12.25
N CYS A 228 6.91 -35.39 13.30
CA CYS A 228 7.72 -36.01 14.36
C CYS A 228 6.94 -37.05 15.18
N ALA A 229 5.62 -36.88 15.33
CA ALA A 229 4.81 -37.82 16.10
C ALA A 229 4.32 -39.04 15.29
N ARG A 230 4.06 -38.86 13.98
CA ARG A 230 3.35 -39.88 13.17
C ARG A 230 4.25 -40.69 12.25
N LEU A 231 5.37 -40.14 11.78
CA LEU A 231 6.24 -40.89 10.89
C LEU A 231 7.25 -41.69 11.71
N ALA A 232 6.98 -42.99 11.87
CA ALA A 232 7.85 -43.92 12.59
C ALA A 232 9.29 -43.96 12.06
N ASP A 233 9.49 -43.59 10.79
CA ASP A 233 10.79 -43.55 10.13
C ASP A 233 11.53 -42.22 10.33
N ILE A 234 10.88 -41.19 10.89
CA ILE A 234 11.48 -39.88 11.17
C ILE A 234 11.74 -39.78 12.67
N ASN A 235 12.98 -40.06 13.07
CA ASN A 235 13.41 -39.87 14.44
C ASN A 235 13.80 -38.40 14.63
N CYS A 236 12.87 -37.56 15.08
CA CYS A 236 13.16 -36.15 15.34
C CYS A 236 14.06 -36.01 16.57
N PRO A 237 15.26 -35.41 16.44
CA PRO A 237 16.13 -35.22 17.60
C PRO A 237 15.53 -34.19 18.56
N ASP A 238 15.77 -34.36 19.86
CA ASP A 238 15.23 -33.50 20.93
C ASP A 238 15.66 -32.01 20.79
N ASN A 239 16.71 -31.74 20.02
CA ASN A 239 17.23 -30.40 19.73
C ASN A 239 16.92 -29.92 18.30
N LEU A 240 15.94 -30.54 17.61
CA LEU A 240 15.55 -30.12 16.28
C LEU A 240 15.05 -28.67 16.30
N GLN A 241 15.68 -27.83 15.49
CA GLN A 241 15.32 -26.43 15.29
C GLN A 241 15.38 -26.12 13.80
N VAL A 242 14.21 -26.01 13.18
CA VAL A 242 14.06 -25.61 11.78
C VAL A 242 14.06 -24.09 11.71
N ASN A 243 14.91 -23.51 10.87
CA ASN A 243 14.98 -22.07 10.67
C ASN A 243 14.40 -21.72 9.30
N VAL A 244 13.38 -20.85 9.30
CA VAL A 244 12.69 -20.37 8.09
C VAL A 244 12.80 -18.85 8.04
N ALA A 245 13.08 -18.32 6.86
CA ALA A 245 13.17 -16.87 6.65
C ALA A 245 12.24 -16.43 5.51
N LEU A 246 11.37 -15.46 5.81
CA LEU A 246 10.61 -14.73 4.80
C LEU A 246 11.49 -13.59 4.27
N SER A 247 12.17 -13.85 3.16
CA SER A 247 13.20 -12.96 2.63
C SER A 247 12.61 -11.83 1.78
N THR A 248 13.23 -10.65 1.89
CA THR A 248 12.95 -9.49 1.01
C THR A 248 13.80 -9.53 -0.28
N ASN A 249 14.75 -10.47 -0.38
CA ASN A 249 15.60 -10.64 -1.55
C ASN A 249 14.87 -11.45 -2.63
N PRO A 250 14.67 -10.92 -3.85
CA PRO A 250 14.00 -11.65 -4.93
C PRO A 250 14.70 -12.94 -5.34
N ALA A 251 16.01 -13.09 -5.08
CA ALA A 251 16.73 -14.34 -5.32
C ALA A 251 16.15 -15.53 -4.53
N SER A 252 15.46 -15.28 -3.41
CA SER A 252 14.79 -16.32 -2.63
C SER A 252 13.71 -17.09 -3.41
N VAL A 253 13.09 -16.46 -4.42
CA VAL A 253 12.13 -17.14 -5.30
C VAL A 253 12.83 -18.28 -6.04
N PHE A 254 14.02 -18.01 -6.55
CA PHE A 254 14.80 -19.02 -7.26
C PHE A 254 15.22 -20.14 -6.31
N GLU A 255 15.76 -19.80 -5.14
CA GLU A 255 16.17 -20.77 -4.11
C GLU A 255 15.01 -21.68 -3.66
N SER A 256 13.81 -21.12 -3.48
CA SER A 256 12.62 -21.90 -3.10
C SER A 256 12.18 -22.93 -4.13
N ASN A 257 12.59 -22.77 -5.39
CA ASN A 257 12.29 -23.71 -6.48
C ASN A 257 13.39 -24.75 -6.66
N GLN A 258 14.54 -24.59 -5.99
CA GLN A 258 15.70 -25.48 -6.10
C GLN A 258 15.88 -26.44 -4.94
N LEU A 259 14.97 -26.44 -3.96
CA LEU A 259 15.16 -27.12 -2.69
C LEU A 259 15.37 -28.64 -2.89
N PRO A 260 16.56 -29.19 -2.55
CA PRO A 260 16.71 -30.61 -2.29
C PRO A 260 16.14 -30.94 -0.90
N SER A 261 15.87 -32.22 -0.63
CA SER A 261 15.17 -32.80 0.54
C SER A 261 15.69 -32.41 1.95
N ASN A 262 16.74 -31.60 2.07
CA ASN A 262 17.41 -31.24 3.33
C ASN A 262 17.49 -29.70 3.41
N LEU A 263 16.57 -29.07 4.15
CA LEU A 263 15.97 -27.83 3.67
C LEU A 263 16.04 -26.68 4.71
N ILE A 264 16.76 -25.60 4.38
CA ILE A 264 16.52 -24.24 4.90
C ILE A 264 15.43 -23.64 3.98
N ILE A 265 14.25 -23.35 4.51
CA ILE A 265 13.13 -22.85 3.69
C ILE A 265 13.23 -21.32 3.63
N THR A 266 13.64 -20.79 2.49
CA THR A 266 13.49 -19.35 2.18
C THR A 266 12.23 -19.19 1.32
N VAL A 267 11.17 -18.60 1.86
CA VAL A 267 9.88 -18.47 1.17
C VAL A 267 9.67 -17.02 0.71
N PRO A 268 9.48 -16.75 -0.61
CA PRO A 268 9.05 -15.43 -1.07
C PRO A 268 7.60 -15.12 -0.65
N ARG A 269 7.43 -13.89 -0.16
CA ARG A 269 6.22 -13.29 0.41
C ARG A 269 4.99 -13.36 -0.51
N MET A 270 3.82 -13.71 0.06
CA MET A 270 2.53 -13.67 -0.63
C MET A 270 1.41 -13.22 0.32
N ARG A 271 0.69 -12.14 -0.04
CA ARG A 271 -0.46 -11.64 0.73
C ARG A 271 -1.75 -12.29 0.21
N ARG A 272 -2.37 -13.16 1.00
CA ARG A 272 -3.68 -13.76 0.70
C ARG A 272 -4.79 -12.78 1.11
N LEU A 273 -5.58 -12.30 0.15
CA LEU A 273 -6.84 -11.60 0.46
C LEU A 273 -7.95 -12.66 0.58
N GLY A 274 -8.48 -12.82 1.79
CA GLY A 274 -9.66 -13.65 2.03
C GLY A 274 -10.93 -12.89 1.69
N TRP A 275 -11.74 -13.44 0.78
CA TRP A 275 -13.14 -13.07 0.61
C TRP A 275 -13.99 -14.34 0.57
N TYR A 276 -14.77 -14.54 1.63
CA TYR A 276 -16.03 -15.31 1.64
C TYR A 276 -16.90 -14.55 2.65
N SER A 277 -18.05 -13.99 2.24
CA SER A 277 -19.31 -14.73 2.19
C SER A 277 -20.35 -14.11 1.24
N PHE A 278 -20.93 -14.95 0.38
CA PHE A 278 -22.37 -14.89 0.07
C PHE A 278 -22.95 -16.26 0.42
N PRO A 279 -24.16 -16.31 1.00
CA PRO A 279 -25.27 -16.74 0.15
C PRO A 279 -26.61 -15.99 0.38
N ALA A 280 -27.38 -15.97 -0.71
CA ALA A 280 -28.81 -15.63 -0.91
C ALA A 280 -29.27 -14.21 -0.57
#